data_AF-A0A416DMN0-F1
#
_entry.id   AF-A0A416DMN0-F1
#
_cell.length_a   1.000
_cell.length_b   1.000
_cell.length_c   1.000
_cell.angle_alpha   90.00
_cell.angle_beta   90.00
_cell.angle_gamma   90.00
#
_symmetry.space_group_name_H-M   'P 1'
#
loop_
_entity.id
_entity.type
_entity.pdbx_description
1 polymer ?
#
loop_
_entity_poly.entity_id
_entity_poly.type
_entity_poly.pdbx_seq_one_letter_code
_entity_poly.pdbx_strand_id
1 'polypeptide(L)'
;MMLEMRVYIEKRHKSREIEQPGVWFTPPIYYDELEERIGVTDQEPDYVIRDYELPFEIDEDMMIEELNCLCQMVDELPESVQKNIETLLMEYGNVRNLYEHFVTNQNPVL
;
A
#
# COMPACT_ATOMS: atom_id res chain seq x y z
N MET A 1 3.30 -17.75 -6.78
CA MET A 1 1.97 -17.13 -6.65
C MET A 1 2.24 -15.71 -6.16
N MET A 2 1.74 -14.70 -6.86
CA MET A 2 1.97 -13.29 -6.49
C MET A 2 1.32 -13.01 -5.12
N LEU A 3 1.94 -12.15 -4.31
CA LEU A 3 1.36 -11.68 -3.05
C LEU A 3 0.09 -10.88 -3.39
N GLU A 4 -1.04 -11.24 -2.79
CA GLU A 4 -2.30 -10.54 -3.03
C GLU A 4 -2.40 -9.36 -2.05
N MET A 5 -1.88 -8.20 -2.46
CA MET A 5 -1.86 -6.99 -1.63
C MET A 5 -3.22 -6.29 -1.64
N ARG A 6 -3.76 -6.00 -0.45
CA ARG A 6 -5.04 -5.30 -0.30
C ARG A 6 -5.06 -4.38 0.92
N VAL A 7 -5.85 -3.32 0.86
CA VAL A 7 -6.11 -2.42 2.00
C VAL A 7 -7.60 -2.12 2.10
N TYR A 8 -8.10 -1.99 3.32
CA TYR A 8 -9.47 -1.63 3.61
C TYR A 8 -9.55 -0.17 4.04
N ILE A 9 -10.24 0.64 3.24
CA ILE A 9 -10.27 2.09 3.37
C ILE A 9 -11.70 2.55 3.68
N GLU A 10 -11.82 3.43 4.67
CA GLU A 10 -13.05 4.10 5.06
C GLU A 10 -12.94 5.61 4.85
N LYS A 11 -14.03 6.28 4.43
CA LYS A 11 -14.12 7.73 4.50
C LYS A 11 -14.25 8.18 5.96
N ARG A 12 -13.45 9.17 6.39
CA ARG A 12 -13.38 9.58 7.81
C ARG A 12 -14.61 10.39 8.24
N HIS A 13 -15.22 11.18 7.35
CA HIS A 13 -16.40 11.99 7.67
C HIS A 13 -17.74 11.22 7.72
N LYS A 14 -18.40 11.32 8.88
CA LYS A 14 -19.77 10.87 9.15
C LYS A 14 -20.80 11.84 8.58
N SER A 15 -21.12 11.77 7.28
CA SER A 15 -22.42 12.31 6.83
C SER A 15 -23.51 11.40 7.39
N ARG A 16 -24.14 11.86 8.48
CA ARG A 16 -25.24 11.21 9.19
C ARG A 16 -26.33 10.78 8.22
N GLU A 17 -26.42 9.48 7.97
CA GLU A 17 -27.66 8.67 8.03
C GLU A 17 -27.41 7.19 7.71
N ILE A 18 -26.29 6.87 7.05
CA ILE A 18 -25.89 5.48 6.78
C ILE A 18 -24.37 5.42 6.96
N GLU A 19 -23.87 4.57 7.87
CA GLU A 19 -22.46 4.19 7.88
C GLU A 19 -22.18 3.55 6.52
N GLN A 20 -21.49 4.26 5.61
CA GLN A 20 -20.98 3.61 4.42
C GLN A 20 -19.85 2.71 4.88
N PRO A 21 -19.96 1.38 4.70
CA PRO A 21 -18.90 0.48 5.08
C PRO A 21 -17.66 0.82 4.25
N GLY A 22 -16.49 0.68 4.87
CA GLY A 22 -15.23 0.72 4.13
C GLY A 22 -15.17 -0.36 3.07
N VAL A 23 -14.16 -0.23 2.22
CA VAL A 23 -14.06 -1.01 1.00
C VAL A 23 -12.64 -1.51 0.85
N TRP A 24 -12.49 -2.76 0.41
CA TRP A 24 -11.20 -3.33 0.05
C TRP A 24 -10.75 -2.83 -1.34
N PHE A 25 -9.53 -2.36 -1.41
CA PHE A 25 -8.83 -1.90 -2.61
C PHE A 25 -7.56 -2.74 -2.82
N THR A 26 -7.19 -2.93 -4.08
CA THR A 26 -5.94 -3.58 -4.48
C THR A 26 -5.04 -2.52 -5.11
N PRO A 27 -3.84 -2.27 -4.57
CA PRO A 27 -2.88 -1.35 -5.18
C PRO A 27 -2.52 -1.74 -6.63
N PRO A 28 -2.24 -0.76 -7.52
CA PRO A 28 -2.28 0.67 -7.26
C PRO A 28 -3.73 1.22 -7.18
N ILE A 29 -3.98 2.04 -6.17
CA ILE A 29 -5.29 2.66 -5.89
C ILE A 29 -5.31 4.07 -6.50
N TYR A 30 -6.37 4.39 -7.23
CA TYR A 30 -6.54 5.71 -7.85
C TYR A 30 -7.66 6.50 -7.15
N TYR A 31 -7.53 7.82 -7.09
CA TYR A 31 -8.56 8.67 -6.47
C TYR A 31 -9.90 8.60 -7.22
N ASP A 32 -9.91 8.39 -8.53
CA ASP A 32 -11.15 8.13 -9.29
C ASP A 32 -11.90 6.92 -8.71
N GLU A 33 -11.18 5.85 -8.33
CA GLU A 33 -11.77 4.66 -7.71
C GLU A 33 -12.26 4.93 -6.28
N LEU A 34 -11.50 5.72 -5.51
CA LEU A 34 -11.90 6.13 -4.16
C LEU A 34 -13.15 7.02 -4.18
N GLU A 35 -13.25 7.93 -5.15
CA GLU A 35 -14.41 8.80 -5.33
C GLU A 35 -15.64 7.97 -5.71
N GLU A 36 -15.50 7.05 -6.66
CA GLU A 36 -16.60 6.18 -7.09
C GLU A 36 -17.10 5.23 -5.99
N ARG A 37 -16.18 4.65 -5.20
CA ARG A 37 -16.52 3.59 -4.24
C ARG A 37 -16.85 4.10 -2.85
N ILE A 38 -16.18 5.14 -2.38
CA ILE A 38 -16.34 5.68 -1.01
C ILE A 38 -16.48 7.21 -0.96
N GLY A 39 -16.55 7.89 -2.11
CA GLY A 39 -16.77 9.34 -2.18
C GLY A 39 -15.60 10.18 -1.63
N VAL A 40 -14.37 9.67 -1.73
CA VAL A 40 -13.14 10.37 -1.32
C VAL A 40 -12.44 10.91 -2.56
N THR A 41 -12.15 12.22 -2.56
CA THR A 41 -11.52 12.90 -3.72
C THR A 41 -10.06 13.22 -3.43
N ASP A 42 -9.29 13.53 -4.47
CA ASP A 42 -7.90 13.98 -4.34
C ASP A 42 -7.77 15.39 -3.71
N GLN A 43 -8.78 16.24 -3.87
CA GLN A 43 -8.83 17.58 -3.28
C GLN A 43 -9.14 17.54 -1.77
N GLU A 44 -9.93 16.56 -1.35
CA GLU A 44 -10.31 16.33 0.05
C GLU A 44 -10.09 14.85 0.40
N PRO A 45 -8.82 14.43 0.61
CA PRO A 45 -8.44 13.05 0.92
C PRO A 45 -8.77 12.70 2.38
N ASP A 46 -10.05 12.71 2.71
CA ASP A 46 -10.55 12.43 4.06
C ASP A 46 -10.93 10.95 4.22
N TYR A 47 -9.91 10.11 4.33
CA TYR A 47 -10.04 8.66 4.53
C TYR A 47 -9.17 8.17 5.70
N VAL A 48 -9.34 6.90 6.04
CA VAL A 48 -8.54 6.18 7.01
C VAL A 48 -8.43 4.71 6.58
N ILE A 49 -7.23 4.15 6.68
CA ILE A 49 -6.97 2.74 6.43
C ILE A 49 -7.23 2.00 7.74
N ARG A 50 -8.20 1.07 7.77
CA ARG A 50 -8.56 0.33 9.01
C ARG A 50 -7.96 -1.07 9.07
N ASP A 51 -7.70 -1.67 7.92
CA ASP A 51 -7.18 -3.03 7.84
C ASP A 51 -6.38 -3.20 6.54
N TYR A 52 -5.51 -4.19 6.50
CA TYR A 52 -4.68 -4.46 5.33
C TYR A 52 -4.17 -5.92 5.27
N GLU A 53 -3.96 -6.39 4.06
CA GLU A 53 -3.27 -7.64 3.73
C GLU A 53 -1.98 -7.27 2.97
N LEU A 54 -0.93 -6.88 3.72
CA LEU A 54 0.35 -6.42 3.17
C LEU A 54 1.52 -7.11 3.87
N PRO A 55 2.66 -7.30 3.18
CA PRO A 55 3.84 -7.87 3.80
C PRO A 55 4.62 -6.89 4.69
N PHE A 56 4.15 -5.65 4.84
CA PHE A 56 4.78 -4.58 5.60
C PHE A 56 3.75 -3.77 6.39
N GLU A 57 4.21 -3.14 7.46
CA GLU A 57 3.40 -2.27 8.31
C GLU A 57 3.10 -0.93 7.61
N ILE A 58 1.89 -0.43 7.81
CA ILE A 58 1.44 0.88 7.35
C ILE A 58 0.66 1.60 8.45
N ASP A 59 0.63 2.94 8.37
CA ASP A 59 -0.14 3.77 9.28
C ASP A 59 -1.58 4.00 8.76
N GLU A 60 -2.52 4.22 9.67
CA GLU A 60 -3.94 4.44 9.34
C GLU A 60 -4.19 5.71 8.50
N ASP A 61 -3.29 6.69 8.58
CA ASP A 61 -3.34 7.97 7.84
C ASP A 61 -2.30 8.03 6.70
N MET A 62 -1.74 6.88 6.28
CA MET A 62 -0.78 6.83 5.18
C MET A 62 -1.40 7.34 3.87
N MET A 63 -0.64 8.18 3.15
CA MET A 63 -1.04 8.70 1.85
C MET A 63 -1.16 7.57 0.81
N ILE A 64 -2.24 7.56 0.00
CA ILE A 64 -2.46 6.57 -1.07
C ILE A 64 -1.26 6.47 -2.01
N GLU A 65 -0.65 7.60 -2.37
CA GLU A 65 0.52 7.65 -3.24
C GLU A 65 1.74 6.98 -2.62
N GLU A 66 1.94 7.17 -1.31
CA GLU A 66 3.01 6.49 -0.57
C GLU A 66 2.75 4.99 -0.48
N LEU A 67 1.52 4.59 -0.15
CA LEU A 67 1.10 3.18 -0.12
C LEU A 67 1.33 2.51 -1.48
N ASN A 68 0.88 3.14 -2.57
CA ASN A 68 1.06 2.63 -3.92
C ASN A 68 2.54 2.47 -4.28
N CYS A 69 3.37 3.45 -3.89
CA CYS A 69 4.81 3.39 -4.12
C CYS A 69 5.46 2.21 -3.39
N LEU A 70 5.10 1.98 -2.11
CA LEU A 70 5.62 0.83 -1.35
C LEU A 70 5.15 -0.50 -1.95
N CYS A 71 3.88 -0.61 -2.34
CA CYS A 71 3.36 -1.81 -2.99
C CYS A 71 4.06 -2.08 -4.32
N GLN A 72 4.26 -1.05 -5.15
CA GLN A 72 5.02 -1.16 -6.39
C GLN A 72 6.45 -1.63 -6.15
N MET A 73 7.15 -1.09 -5.15
CA MET A 73 8.48 -1.55 -4.78
C MET A 73 8.48 -3.05 -4.46
N VAL A 74 7.47 -3.54 -3.73
CA VAL A 74 7.33 -4.98 -3.43
C VAL A 74 7.09 -5.81 -4.70
N ASP A 75 6.20 -5.35 -5.58
CA ASP A 75 5.86 -6.06 -6.82
C ASP A 75 7.03 -6.15 -7.79
N GLU A 76 7.91 -5.15 -7.80
CA GLU A 76 9.11 -5.11 -8.65
C GLU A 76 10.26 -6.00 -8.12
N LEU A 77 10.21 -6.44 -6.85
CA LEU A 77 11.19 -7.37 -6.31
C LEU A 77 11.02 -8.76 -6.96
N PRO A 78 12.09 -9.56 -7.11
CA PRO A 78 11.99 -10.92 -7.64
C PRO A 78 11.11 -11.81 -6.76
N GLU A 79 10.48 -12.83 -7.35
CA GLU A 79 9.62 -13.77 -6.61
C GLU A 79 10.35 -14.44 -5.43
N SER A 80 11.66 -14.68 -5.54
CA SER A 80 12.47 -15.23 -4.43
C SER A 80 12.60 -14.28 -3.24
N VAL A 81 12.61 -12.97 -3.49
CA VAL A 81 12.63 -11.93 -2.48
C VAL A 81 11.24 -11.76 -1.89
N GLN A 82 10.21 -11.65 -2.75
CA GLN A 82 8.82 -11.56 -2.32
C GLN A 82 8.42 -12.73 -1.39
N LYS A 83 8.83 -13.97 -1.70
CA LYS A 83 8.55 -15.14 -0.85
C LYS A 83 9.14 -15.07 0.56
N ASN A 84 10.19 -14.28 0.77
CA ASN A 84 10.89 -14.16 2.05
C ASN A 84 10.78 -12.72 2.61
N ILE A 85 9.85 -11.91 2.08
CA ILE A 85 9.84 -10.48 2.31
C ILE A 85 9.71 -10.10 3.78
N GLU A 86 8.85 -10.79 4.55
CA GLU A 86 8.68 -10.51 5.99
C GLU A 86 10.00 -10.69 6.76
N THR A 87 10.75 -11.75 6.46
CA THR A 87 12.06 -11.99 7.09
C THR A 87 13.08 -10.94 6.68
N LEU A 88 13.08 -10.57 5.40
CA LEU A 88 13.99 -9.53 4.89
C LEU A 88 13.64 -8.16 5.47
N LEU A 89 12.37 -7.85 5.68
CA LEU A 89 11.96 -6.60 6.33
C LEU A 89 12.42 -6.52 7.79
N MET A 90 12.54 -7.65 8.51
CA MET A 90 13.17 -7.67 9.83
C MET A 90 14.67 -7.33 9.78
N GLU A 91 15.36 -7.67 8.69
CA GLU A 91 16.79 -7.39 8.49
C GLU A 91 17.04 -5.96 8.00
N TYR A 92 16.31 -5.53 6.97
CA TYR A 92 16.48 -4.23 6.31
C TYR A 92 15.64 -3.11 6.95
N GLY A 93 14.69 -3.45 7.81
CA GLY A 93 13.85 -2.54 8.59
C GLY A 93 12.60 -2.05 7.87
N ASN A 94 12.66 -1.79 6.56
CA ASN A 94 11.51 -1.35 5.78
C ASN A 94 11.66 -1.67 4.27
N VAL A 95 10.55 -1.53 3.53
CA VAL A 95 10.49 -1.84 2.08
C VAL A 95 11.45 -0.99 1.27
N ARG A 96 11.60 0.31 1.60
CA ARG A 96 12.50 1.21 0.86
C ARG A 96 13.95 0.75 0.95
N ASN A 97 14.43 0.45 2.17
CA ASN A 97 15.79 -0.03 2.40
C ASN A 97 16.04 -1.37 1.68
N LEU A 98 15.07 -2.30 1.74
CA LEU A 98 15.16 -3.58 1.04
C LEU A 98 15.24 -3.38 -0.49
N TYR A 99 14.36 -2.53 -1.03
CA TYR A 99 14.30 -2.24 -2.46
C TYR A 99 15.57 -1.53 -2.95
N GLU A 100 16.06 -0.52 -2.23
CA GLU A 100 17.32 0.18 -2.54
C GLU A 100 18.51 -0.79 -2.53
N HIS A 101 18.58 -1.70 -1.56
CA HIS A 101 19.60 -2.73 -1.52
C HIS A 101 19.50 -3.66 -2.75
N PHE A 102 18.28 -4.05 -3.13
CA PHE A 102 18.06 -4.90 -4.30
C PHE A 102 18.50 -4.19 -5.60
N VAL A 103 18.02 -2.97 -5.84
CA VAL A 103 18.31 -2.21 -7.07
C VAL A 103 19.80 -1.88 -7.19
N THR A 104 20.46 -1.50 -6.08
CA THR A 104 21.90 -1.19 -6.08
C THR A 104 22.75 -2.42 -6.39
N ASN A 105 22.35 -3.62 -5.93
CA ASN A 105 23.10 -4.86 -6.20
C ASN A 105 22.77 -5.50 -7.55
N GLN A 106 21.61 -5.20 -8.15
CA GLN A 106 21.23 -5.64 -9.50
C GLN A 106 21.82 -4.76 -10.60
N ASN A 107 22.16 -3.51 -10.26
CA ASN A 107 22.74 -2.54 -11.18
C ASN A 107 24.19 -2.22 -10.77
N PRO A 108 25.15 -3.13 -11.02
CA PRO A 108 26.56 -2.81 -10.91
C PRO A 108 26.94 -1.87 -12.06
N VAL A 109 26.52 -0.60 -12.01
CA VAL A 109 26.83 0.36 -13.07
C VAL A 109 28.13 1.08 -12.72
N LEU A 110 29.17 0.60 -13.42
CA LEU A 110 30.50 1.15 -13.72
C LEU A 110 31.66 0.79 -12.78
#